data_AF-A0A5S9MD61-F1
#
_entry.id   AF-A0A5S9MD61-F1
#
_cell.length_a   1.000
_cell.length_b   1.000
_cell.length_c   1.000
_cell.angle_alpha   90.00
_cell.angle_beta   90.00
_cell.angle_gamma   90.00
#
_symmetry.space_group_name_H-M   'P 1'
#
loop_
_entity.id
_entity.type
_entity.pdbx_description
1 polymer ?
#
loop_
_entity_poly.entity_id
_entity_poly.type
_entity_poly.pdbx_seq_one_letter_code
_entity_poly.pdbx_strand_id
1 'polypeptide(L)'
;MEILDSMLSTIPASRGELSRYAPKILTMTINPDKIRDVIGPSGKQINKIIEDTGVKIDIEQDGTIFISSTEEDMNQKAKKKLLKIL
;
A
#
# COMPACT_ATOMS: atom_id res chain seq x y z
N MET A 1 -16.05 -37.93 -6.33
CA MET A 1 -15.10 -36.84 -5.99
C MET A 1 -15.87 -35.76 -5.21
N GLU A 2 -16.65 -36.15 -4.19
CA GLU A 2 -17.72 -35.32 -3.59
C GLU A 2 -17.23 -34.04 -2.90
N ILE A 3 -16.03 -34.08 -2.32
CA ILE A 3 -15.51 -32.95 -1.54
C ILE A 3 -15.20 -31.76 -2.45
N LEU A 4 -14.66 -32.01 -3.65
CA LEU A 4 -14.34 -30.95 -4.60
C LEU A 4 -15.62 -30.31 -5.17
N ASP A 5 -16.63 -31.13 -5.47
CA ASP A 5 -17.92 -30.67 -5.99
C ASP A 5 -18.66 -29.79 -4.95
N SER A 6 -18.61 -30.18 -3.67
CA SER A 6 -19.17 -29.38 -2.58
C SER A 6 -18.47 -28.02 -2.42
N MET A 7 -17.14 -27.98 -2.55
CA MET A 7 -16.36 -26.73 -2.52
C MET A 7 -16.71 -25.81 -3.68
N LEU A 8 -16.77 -26.34 -4.91
CA LEU A 8 -17.11 -25.58 -6.11
C LEU A 8 -18.55 -25.05 -6.10
N SER A 9 -19.48 -25.73 -5.43
CA SER A 9 -20.85 -25.24 -5.25
C SER A 9 -20.93 -23.96 -4.40
N THR A 10 -19.97 -23.77 -3.49
CA THR A 10 -19.95 -22.64 -2.56
C THR A 10 -19.14 -21.47 -3.09
N ILE A 11 -17.95 -21.73 -3.67
CA ILE A 11 -17.08 -20.73 -4.29
C ILE A 11 -16.52 -21.32 -5.58
N PRO A 12 -17.16 -21.07 -6.73
CA PRO A 12 -16.72 -21.64 -8.01
C PRO A 12 -15.50 -20.91 -8.60
N ALA A 13 -15.23 -19.68 -8.16
CA ALA A 13 -14.11 -18.87 -8.64
C ALA A 13 -13.60 -17.92 -7.54
N SER A 14 -12.38 -17.41 -7.72
CA SER A 14 -11.86 -16.33 -6.89
C SER A 14 -12.80 -15.11 -6.95
N ARG A 15 -12.96 -14.41 -5.82
CA ARG A 15 -13.70 -13.14 -5.81
C ARG A 15 -13.00 -12.15 -6.74
N GLY A 16 -13.75 -11.61 -7.70
CA GLY A 16 -13.24 -10.64 -8.67
C GLY A 16 -12.86 -9.29 -8.05
N GLU A 17 -13.38 -9.00 -6.86
CA GLU A 17 -13.08 -7.78 -6.12
C GLU A 17 -12.41 -8.12 -4.79
N LEU A 18 -11.33 -7.40 -4.47
CA LEU A 18 -10.76 -7.43 -3.13
C LEU A 18 -11.82 -6.94 -2.13
N SER A 19 -11.87 -7.59 -0.97
CA SER A 19 -12.76 -7.16 0.13
C SER A 19 -12.57 -5.66 0.39
N ARG A 20 -13.66 -4.96 0.66
CA ARG A 20 -13.64 -3.54 1.07
C ARG A 20 -12.78 -3.26 2.32
N TYR A 21 -12.52 -4.31 3.11
CA TYR A 21 -11.67 -4.27 4.30
C TYR A 21 -10.28 -4.86 4.07
N ALA A 22 -10.03 -5.44 2.89
CA ALA A 22 -8.71 -5.95 2.58
C ALA A 22 -7.76 -4.75 2.42
N PRO A 23 -6.59 -4.79 3.06
CA PRO A 23 -5.63 -3.72 2.93
C PRO A 23 -5.26 -3.58 1.46
N LYS A 24 -5.54 -2.42 0.88
CA LYS A 24 -5.15 -2.14 -0.49
C LYS A 24 -3.70 -1.74 -0.48
N ILE A 25 -2.90 -2.39 -1.32
CA ILE A 25 -1.50 -2.07 -1.48
C ILE A 25 -1.40 -1.20 -2.73
N LEU A 26 -0.96 0.04 -2.53
CA LEU A 26 -0.63 0.98 -3.59
C LEU A 26 0.88 0.97 -3.77
N THR A 27 1.31 0.57 -4.95
CA THR A 27 2.71 0.66 -5.36
C THR A 27 2.91 1.91 -6.20
N MET A 28 3.97 2.65 -5.91
CA MET A 28 4.43 3.76 -6.75
C MET A 28 5.94 3.71 -6.91
N THR A 29 6.44 4.19 -8.05
CA THR A 29 7.88 4.26 -8.32
C THR A 29 8.30 5.71 -8.36
N ILE A 30 9.43 6.02 -7.71
CA ILE A 30 10.06 7.33 -7.71
C ILE A 30 11.50 7.23 -8.18
N ASN A 31 12.10 8.36 -8.54
CA ASN A 31 13.53 8.38 -8.84
C ASN A 31 14.34 8.08 -7.56
N PRO A 32 15.27 7.12 -7.58
CA PRO A 32 16.14 6.78 -6.43
C PRO A 32 16.81 7.99 -5.77
N ASP A 33 17.16 9.01 -6.55
CA ASP A 33 17.81 10.23 -6.04
C ASP A 33 16.94 10.96 -5.01
N LYS A 34 15.61 10.89 -5.16
CA LYS A 34 14.63 11.55 -4.27
C LYS A 34 14.23 10.70 -3.07
N ILE A 35 14.71 9.46 -2.94
CA ILE A 35 14.43 8.61 -1.77
C ILE A 35 14.91 9.30 -0.49
N ARG A 36 16.09 9.93 -0.53
CA ARG A 36 16.66 10.63 0.63
C ARG A 36 15.80 11.81 1.08
N ASP A 37 15.19 12.52 0.13
CA ASP A 37 14.28 13.64 0.41
C ASP A 37 12.95 13.16 0.98
N VAL A 38 12.43 12.03 0.48
CA VAL A 38 11.19 11.41 0.96
C VAL A 38 11.31 10.87 2.38
N ILE A 39 12.43 10.20 2.70
CA ILE A 39 12.72 9.71 4.06
C ILE A 39 12.96 10.91 5.00
N GLY A 40 13.63 11.94 4.49
CA GLY A 40 14.04 13.11 5.26
C GLY A 40 15.14 12.79 6.28
N PRO A 41 15.63 13.79 7.02
CA PRO A 41 16.68 13.60 8.01
C PRO A 41 16.23 12.63 9.11
N SER A 42 16.97 11.53 9.27
CA SER A 42 16.71 10.45 10.23
C SER A 42 15.33 9.79 10.10
N GLY A 43 14.70 9.79 8.91
CA GLY A 43 13.38 9.17 8.73
C GLY A 43 12.22 9.93 9.37
N LYS A 44 12.44 11.17 9.84
CA LYS A 44 11.38 11.96 10.48
C LYS A 44 10.22 12.26 9.55
N GLN A 45 10.49 12.45 8.26
CA GLN A 45 9.47 12.80 7.29
C GLN A 45 8.54 11.62 7.03
N ILE A 46 9.12 10.44 6.76
CA ILE A 46 8.35 9.22 6.54
C ILE A 46 7.57 8.80 7.79
N ASN A 47 8.20 8.87 8.98
CA ASN A 47 7.52 8.55 10.24
C ASN A 47 6.34 9.48 10.51
N LYS A 48 6.48 10.78 10.23
CA LYS A 48 5.36 11.73 10.38
C LYS A 48 4.21 11.43 9.41
N ILE A 49 4.50 10.99 8.19
CA ILE A 49 3.45 10.60 7.23
C ILE A 49 2.73 9.34 7.73
N ILE A 50 3.48 8.34 8.22
CA ILE A 50 2.93 7.11 8.79
C ILE A 50 2.06 7.42 10.01
N GLU A 51 2.52 8.27 10.93
CA GLU A 51 1.73 8.70 12.10
C GLU A 51 0.48 9.48 11.70
N ASP A 52 0.58 10.40 10.74
CA ASP A 52 -0.56 11.22 10.31
C ASP A 52 -1.63 10.44 9.53
N THR A 53 -1.24 9.37 8.81
CA THR A 53 -2.15 8.63 7.91
C THR A 53 -2.47 7.22 8.39
N GLY A 54 -1.72 6.69 9.36
CA GLY A 54 -1.89 5.33 9.85
C GLY A 54 -1.61 4.24 8.81
N VAL A 55 -0.95 4.59 7.70
CA VAL A 55 -0.60 3.64 6.64
C VAL A 55 0.80 3.09 6.87
N LYS A 56 1.06 1.89 6.39
CA LYS A 56 2.40 1.30 6.37
C LYS A 56 3.07 1.62 5.05
N ILE A 57 4.24 2.26 5.10
CA ILE A 57 5.02 2.65 3.93
C ILE A 57 6.35 1.91 3.97
N ASP A 58 6.62 1.11 2.95
CA ASP A 58 7.90 0.45 2.72
C ASP A 58 8.55 1.05 1.48
N ILE A 59 9.82 1.43 1.57
CA ILE A 59 10.58 2.03 0.46
C ILE A 59 11.75 1.12 0.14
N GLU A 60 11.81 0.65 -1.10
CA GLU A 60 12.88 -0.17 -1.64
C GLU A 60 14.01 0.68 -2.22
N GLN A 61 15.20 0.09 -2.32
CA GLN A 61 16.41 0.78 -2.81
C GLN A 61 16.36 1.15 -4.30
N ASP A 62 15.42 0.56 -5.05
CA ASP A 62 15.13 0.84 -6.45
C ASP A 62 14.21 2.05 -6.66
N GLY A 63 13.70 2.65 -5.57
CA GLY A 63 12.71 3.74 -5.62
C GLY A 63 11.27 3.25 -5.67
N THR A 64 11.01 1.96 -5.49
CA THR A 64 9.66 1.43 -5.33
C THR A 64 9.16 1.69 -3.92
N ILE A 65 8.00 2.35 -3.81
CA ILE A 65 7.31 2.63 -2.55
C ILE A 65 6.03 1.81 -2.51
N PHE A 66 5.89 1.02 -1.47
CA PHE A 66 4.68 0.26 -1.14
C PHE A 66 3.93 0.95 -0.02
N ILE A 67 2.69 1.34 -0.28
CA ILE A 67 1.79 1.95 0.68
C ILE A 67 0.67 0.95 0.94
N SER A 68 0.54 0.48 2.17
CA SER A 68 -0.50 -0.46 2.57
C SER A 68 -1.33 0.08 3.71
N SER A 69 -2.66 0.02 3.56
CA SER A 69 -3.63 0.40 4.58
C SER A 69 -4.95 -0.32 4.36
N THR A 70 -5.69 -0.51 5.43
CA THR A 70 -7.07 -0.99 5.42
C THR A 70 -8.05 0.00 4.80
N GLU A 71 -7.71 1.29 4.79
CA GLU A 71 -8.54 2.38 4.28
C GLU A 71 -7.96 2.94 2.98
N GLU A 72 -8.73 2.86 1.88
CA GLU A 72 -8.33 3.43 0.58
C GLU A 72 -8.04 4.93 0.68
N ASP A 73 -8.86 5.67 1.43
CA ASP A 73 -8.69 7.12 1.58
C ASP A 73 -7.37 7.49 2.26
N MET A 74 -6.90 6.67 3.21
CA MET A 74 -5.63 6.89 3.87
C MET A 74 -4.46 6.59 2.93
N ASN A 75 -4.55 5.54 2.12
CA ASN A 75 -3.58 5.27 1.06
C ASN A 75 -3.47 6.43 0.07
N GLN A 76 -4.61 6.98 -0.37
CA GLN A 76 -4.63 8.13 -1.29
C GLN A 76 -4.04 9.39 -0.65
N LYS A 77 -4.34 9.65 0.65
CA LYS A 77 -3.72 10.75 1.39
C LYS A 77 -2.21 10.61 1.51
N ALA A 78 -1.72 9.42 1.85
CA ALA A 78 -0.29 9.15 1.95
C ALA A 78 0.41 9.31 0.61
N LYS A 79 -0.16 8.75 -0.47
CA LYS A 79 0.32 8.96 -1.84
C LYS A 79 0.36 10.44 -2.21
N LYS A 80 -0.67 11.21 -1.87
CA LYS A 80 -0.71 12.66 -2.14
C LYS A 80 0.34 13.44 -1.35
N LYS A 81 0.65 13.04 -0.11
CA LYS A 81 1.74 13.62 0.68
C LYS A 81 3.11 13.32 0.07
N LEU A 82 3.34 12.08 -0.38
CA LEU A 82 4.57 11.67 -1.07
C LEU A 82 4.77 12.44 -2.38
N LEU A 83 3.71 12.59 -3.19
CA LEU A 83 3.72 13.38 -4.43
C LEU A 83 3.98 14.87 -4.22
N LYS A 84 3.76 15.41 -3.03
CA LYS A 84 4.10 16.81 -2.70
C LYS A 84 5.57 17.01 -2.36
N ILE A 85 6.28 15.93 -2.01
CA ILE A 85 7.71 15.96 -1.64
C ILE A 85 8.58 15.77 -2.88
N LEU A 86 8.08 15.02 -3.87
CA LEU A 86 8.66 14.89 -5.21
C LEU A 86 8.58 16.20 -5.99
#